data_AF-A0A6C0DI02-F1
#
_entry.id   AF-A0A6C0DI02-F1
#
_cell.length_a   1.000
_cell.length_b   1.000
_cell.length_c   1.000
_cell.angle_alpha   90.00
_cell.angle_beta   90.00
_cell.angle_gamma   90.00
#
_symmetry.space_group_name_H-M   'P 1'
#
loop_
_entity.id
_entity.type
_entity.pdbx_description
1 polymer ?
#
loop_
_entity_poly.entity_id
_entity_poly.type
_entity_poly.pdbx_seq_one_letter_code
_entity_poly.pdbx_strand_id
1 'polypeptide(L)'
;MSVRVRHIIKTAPSDALKELQKLLPKSSSSGAKPPLEPPTLTTHRYPAALLSVFPKEERYSLLGCVTEDLLRLPVTDITVDALWTAVQNWYPGVETKAKDKLVVSETTKPYLQHVRNTRAALDVVTKGPLTFDTVVAFDSVEGHPDAQTPTQIFEVKTTGMLEDNWKQFLFQVFAYAALDLTATDVYLVLPLQETVWHYNVSTWTNRVAYRDLFNHLAKRQLNPDADKSVLPGQALATLHGIGSHMPKLKTLTDTVKSLPPSVPSQIFLSGPMNSKVTAKEEDVAAAKGLLTESQPLFVHSPYMINLCSDPAVKDDYSTGLLIKYLQIAVPLGSKGVVVHVGKSTSQDLKIAMDNMRTNLLRAIPYATETCPILLETPAGQGTEVLTDFDEFLDFVTSFKDPRLRICVDTCHVFATGYEPKDYAEGILARRPDLLTLVHFNDSSTPCGSCVDRHAFIGTGDIGLKKLTEVAELCTKYKVPMVIE
;
A
#
# COMPACT_ATOMS: atom_id res chain seq x y z
N MET A 1 9.96 -17.80 -2.31
CA MET A 1 9.49 -18.38 -1.04
C MET A 1 8.07 -17.91 -0.80
N SER A 2 7.23 -18.71 -0.16
CA SER A 2 5.84 -18.37 0.17
C SER A 2 5.66 -18.34 1.68
N VAL A 3 4.74 -17.51 2.17
CA VAL A 3 4.35 -17.44 3.58
C VAL A 3 2.92 -17.90 3.73
N ARG A 4 2.66 -18.75 4.73
CA ARG A 4 1.32 -19.25 5.03
C ARG A 4 0.41 -18.14 5.54
N VAL A 5 -0.81 -18.08 5.02
CA VAL A 5 -1.89 -17.18 5.49
C VAL A 5 -2.02 -17.19 7.02
N ARG A 6 -2.03 -18.38 7.66
CA ARG A 6 -2.12 -18.50 9.13
C ARG A 6 -0.95 -17.81 9.84
N HIS A 7 0.26 -17.88 9.27
CA HIS A 7 1.44 -17.22 9.82
C HIS A 7 1.38 -15.70 9.64
N ILE A 8 0.93 -15.24 8.46
CA ILE A 8 0.74 -13.81 8.17
C ILE A 8 -0.24 -13.19 9.18
N ILE A 9 -1.41 -13.81 9.37
CA ILE A 9 -2.43 -13.31 10.31
C ILE A 9 -1.88 -13.24 11.74
N LYS A 10 -1.12 -14.25 12.16
CA LYS A 10 -0.55 -14.33 13.52
C LYS A 10 0.50 -13.25 13.80
N THR A 11 1.23 -12.82 12.78
CA THR A 11 2.36 -11.89 12.89
C THR A 11 2.07 -10.49 12.34
N ALA A 12 0.89 -10.29 11.74
CA ALA A 12 0.48 -9.01 11.21
C ALA A 12 0.33 -7.96 12.32
N PRO A 13 0.80 -6.73 12.10
CA PRO A 13 0.67 -5.63 13.05
C PRO A 13 -0.79 -5.15 13.10
N SER A 14 -1.13 -4.44 14.18
CA SER A 14 -2.53 -4.09 14.49
C SER A 14 -3.17 -3.15 13.46
N ASP A 15 -2.40 -2.29 12.82
CA ASP A 15 -2.79 -1.44 11.69
C ASP A 15 -3.12 -2.27 10.44
N ALA A 16 -2.28 -3.22 10.08
CA ALA A 16 -2.55 -4.13 8.96
C ALA A 16 -3.81 -4.98 9.18
N LEU A 17 -4.04 -5.45 10.42
CA LEU A 17 -5.28 -6.17 10.76
C LEU A 17 -6.53 -5.27 10.64
N LYS A 18 -6.41 -3.97 10.94
CA LYS A 18 -7.49 -3.00 10.72
C LYS A 18 -7.75 -2.76 9.24
N GLU A 19 -6.70 -2.70 8.41
CA GLU A 19 -6.87 -2.58 6.95
C GLU A 19 -7.51 -3.83 6.35
N LEU A 20 -7.06 -5.03 6.76
CA LEU A 20 -7.72 -6.28 6.38
C LEU A 20 -9.22 -6.26 6.74
N GLN A 21 -9.56 -5.78 7.95
CA GLN A 21 -10.96 -5.65 8.37
C GLN A 21 -11.78 -4.72 7.46
N LYS A 22 -11.21 -3.61 6.98
CA LYS A 22 -11.88 -2.67 6.06
C LYS A 22 -12.11 -3.26 4.67
N LEU A 23 -11.20 -4.14 4.25
CA LEU A 23 -11.21 -4.76 2.93
C LEU A 23 -12.11 -6.01 2.84
N LEU A 24 -12.54 -6.58 3.99
CA LEU A 24 -13.54 -7.65 4.00
C LEU A 24 -14.84 -7.25 3.27
N PRO A 25 -15.61 -8.21 2.73
CA PRO A 25 -16.87 -7.91 2.07
C PRO A 25 -17.82 -7.13 2.98
N LYS A 26 -18.42 -6.06 2.45
CA LYS A 26 -19.45 -5.29 3.16
C LYS A 26 -20.81 -5.98 2.99
N SER A 27 -21.70 -5.84 3.97
CA SER A 27 -23.09 -6.25 3.79
C SER A 27 -23.70 -5.44 2.64
N SER A 28 -24.39 -6.11 1.72
CA SER A 28 -25.11 -5.43 0.65
C SER A 28 -26.15 -4.49 1.25
N SER A 29 -26.26 -3.28 0.70
CA SER A 29 -27.29 -2.29 1.03
C SER A 29 -28.72 -2.73 0.67
N SER A 30 -28.90 -3.89 0.04
CA SER A 30 -30.19 -4.56 -0.15
C SER A 30 -30.36 -5.66 0.91
N GLY A 31 -31.36 -5.48 1.77
CA GLY A 31 -31.54 -6.18 3.05
C GLY A 31 -31.45 -7.71 3.05
N ALA A 32 -31.09 -8.21 4.24
CA ALA A 32 -31.09 -9.61 4.70
C ALA A 32 -29.82 -10.46 4.52
N LYS A 33 -28.63 -9.92 4.82
CA LYS A 33 -27.53 -10.75 5.38
C LYS A 33 -26.98 -10.08 6.63
N PRO A 34 -26.73 -10.82 7.73
CA PRO A 34 -26.14 -10.24 8.92
C PRO A 34 -24.76 -9.66 8.58
N PRO A 35 -24.27 -8.67 9.35
CA PRO A 35 -22.87 -8.28 9.29
C PRO A 35 -21.97 -9.52 9.43
N LEU A 36 -20.69 -9.40 9.07
CA LEU A 36 -19.65 -10.42 9.31
C LEU A 36 -19.38 -10.61 10.83
N GLU A 37 -20.40 -10.49 11.67
CA GLU A 37 -20.44 -10.76 13.09
C GLU A 37 -20.56 -12.26 13.34
N PRO A 38 -20.08 -12.74 14.51
CA PRO A 38 -20.21 -14.14 14.86
C PRO A 38 -21.70 -14.52 14.96
N PRO A 39 -22.10 -15.66 14.37
CA PRO A 39 -23.47 -16.13 14.52
C PRO A 39 -23.73 -16.54 15.98
N THR A 40 -24.92 -16.25 16.49
CA THR A 40 -25.35 -16.73 17.81
C THR A 40 -25.67 -18.23 17.74
N LEU A 41 -24.67 -19.06 18.04
CA LEU A 41 -24.76 -20.52 17.99
C LEU A 41 -24.51 -21.14 19.36
N THR A 42 -25.21 -22.23 19.65
CA THR A 42 -24.91 -23.04 20.83
C THR A 42 -23.57 -23.75 20.60
N THR A 43 -22.65 -23.59 21.55
CA THR A 43 -21.34 -24.23 21.49
C THR A 43 -21.33 -25.46 22.41
N HIS A 44 -21.16 -26.64 21.81
CA HIS A 44 -21.09 -27.91 22.52
C HIS A 44 -19.74 -28.10 23.21
N ARG A 45 -19.73 -28.91 24.28
CA ARG A 45 -18.52 -29.17 25.07
C ARG A 45 -17.51 -29.98 24.26
N TYR A 46 -16.24 -29.69 24.49
CA TYR A 46 -15.16 -30.52 23.97
C TYR A 46 -15.22 -31.97 24.50
N PRO A 47 -14.78 -32.97 23.71
CA PRO A 47 -14.71 -34.36 24.15
C PRO A 47 -13.57 -34.56 25.16
N ALA A 48 -13.88 -34.46 26.46
CA ALA A 48 -12.88 -34.51 27.53
C ALA A 48 -12.05 -35.80 27.53
N ALA A 49 -12.66 -36.95 27.23
CA ALA A 49 -11.94 -38.21 27.14
C ALA A 49 -10.92 -38.21 25.99
N LEU A 50 -11.29 -37.66 24.82
CA LEU A 50 -10.38 -37.54 23.68
C LEU A 50 -9.26 -36.54 23.96
N LEU A 51 -9.58 -35.39 24.54
CA LEU A 51 -8.55 -34.42 24.95
C LEU A 51 -7.55 -34.98 25.97
N SER A 52 -7.97 -35.95 26.79
CA SER A 52 -7.08 -36.59 27.77
C SER A 52 -6.09 -37.58 27.15
N VAL A 53 -6.30 -37.97 25.89
CA VAL A 53 -5.38 -38.84 25.13
C VAL A 53 -4.18 -38.05 24.62
N PHE A 54 -4.38 -36.77 24.33
CA PHE A 54 -3.36 -35.90 23.75
C PHE A 54 -2.51 -35.20 24.81
N PRO A 55 -1.27 -34.81 24.46
CA PRO A 55 -0.45 -33.97 25.33
C PRO A 55 -1.15 -32.63 25.59
N LYS A 56 -1.03 -32.14 26.83
CA LYS A 56 -1.75 -30.96 27.33
C LYS A 56 -1.57 -29.72 26.45
N GLU A 57 -0.37 -29.54 25.89
CA GLU A 57 0.02 -28.37 25.10
C GLU A 57 -0.53 -28.39 23.65
N GLU A 58 -0.87 -29.56 23.11
CA GLU A 58 -1.28 -29.70 21.70
C GLU A 58 -2.70 -30.25 21.53
N ARG A 59 -3.36 -30.63 22.62
CA ARG A 59 -4.65 -31.34 22.61
C ARG A 59 -5.76 -30.70 21.75
N TYR A 60 -5.81 -29.37 21.65
CA TYR A 60 -6.81 -28.70 20.82
C TYR A 60 -6.41 -28.67 19.34
N SER A 61 -5.13 -28.53 19.04
CA SER A 61 -4.60 -28.63 17.68
C SER A 61 -4.80 -30.05 17.12
N LEU A 62 -4.46 -31.07 17.91
CA LEU A 62 -4.65 -32.47 17.55
C LEU A 62 -6.13 -32.84 17.45
N LEU A 63 -6.99 -32.31 18.34
CA LEU A 63 -8.43 -32.44 18.19
C LEU A 63 -8.93 -31.86 16.86
N GLY A 64 -8.42 -30.69 16.45
CA GLY A 64 -8.72 -30.09 15.15
C GLY A 64 -8.40 -31.04 13.99
N CYS A 65 -7.15 -31.54 13.95
CA CYS A 65 -6.69 -32.44 12.89
C CYS A 65 -7.50 -33.75 12.84
N VAL A 66 -7.78 -34.35 13.99
CA VAL A 66 -8.64 -35.55 14.07
C VAL A 66 -10.07 -35.26 13.63
N THR A 67 -10.61 -34.08 13.96
CA THR A 67 -11.96 -33.69 13.51
C THR A 67 -11.99 -33.52 11.99
N GLU A 68 -10.94 -32.94 11.41
CA GLU A 68 -10.79 -32.78 9.97
C GLU A 68 -10.78 -34.13 9.26
N ASP A 69 -9.93 -35.09 9.70
CA ASP A 69 -9.90 -36.46 9.16
C ASP A 69 -11.27 -37.14 9.18
N LEU A 70 -12.00 -36.99 10.29
CA LEU A 70 -13.35 -37.53 10.40
C LEU A 70 -14.33 -36.87 9.42
N LEU A 71 -14.21 -35.56 9.19
CA LEU A 71 -15.03 -34.86 8.21
C LEU A 71 -14.69 -35.22 6.76
N ARG A 72 -13.58 -35.91 6.49
CA ARG A 72 -13.27 -36.47 5.16
C ARG A 72 -14.11 -37.72 4.85
N LEU A 73 -14.66 -38.37 5.87
CA LEU A 73 -15.41 -39.62 5.74
C LEU A 73 -16.90 -39.39 5.44
N PRO A 74 -17.58 -40.34 4.78
CA PRO A 74 -19.03 -40.39 4.74
C PRO A 74 -19.63 -40.42 6.15
N VAL A 75 -20.84 -39.85 6.32
CA VAL A 75 -21.53 -39.78 7.62
C VAL A 75 -21.64 -41.14 8.33
N THR A 76 -21.86 -42.21 7.57
CA THR A 76 -21.97 -43.60 8.07
C THR A 76 -20.67 -44.14 8.65
N ASP A 77 -19.54 -43.62 8.19
CA ASP A 77 -18.20 -44.16 8.46
C ASP A 77 -17.51 -43.39 9.60
N ILE A 78 -18.08 -42.26 10.03
CA ILE A 78 -17.68 -41.51 11.22
C ILE A 78 -18.06 -42.35 12.45
N THR A 79 -17.18 -43.26 12.82
CA THR A 79 -17.34 -44.22 13.93
C THR A 79 -16.25 -44.01 14.98
N VAL A 80 -16.37 -44.70 16.12
CA VAL A 80 -15.32 -44.68 17.15
C VAL A 80 -14.02 -45.35 16.65
N ASP A 81 -14.14 -46.31 15.73
CA ASP A 81 -12.98 -46.96 15.10
C ASP A 81 -12.27 -46.03 14.12
N ALA A 82 -13.03 -45.26 13.34
CA ALA A 82 -12.48 -44.19 12.51
C ALA A 82 -11.81 -43.10 13.35
N LEU A 83 -12.44 -42.69 14.46
CA LEU A 83 -11.84 -41.76 15.42
C LEU A 83 -10.52 -42.30 15.97
N TRP A 84 -10.50 -43.56 16.38
CA TRP A 84 -9.28 -44.19 16.88
C TRP A 84 -8.17 -44.23 15.83
N THR A 85 -8.53 -44.52 14.57
CA THR A 85 -7.60 -44.50 13.44
C THR A 85 -7.01 -43.11 13.25
N ALA A 86 -7.84 -42.07 13.22
CA ALA A 86 -7.38 -40.68 13.12
C ALA A 86 -6.48 -40.27 14.30
N VAL A 87 -6.82 -40.70 15.53
CA VAL A 87 -5.96 -40.48 16.71
C VAL A 87 -4.58 -41.10 16.52
N GLN A 88 -4.50 -42.35 16.03
CA GLN A 88 -3.21 -43.01 15.79
C GLN A 88 -2.42 -42.38 14.65
N ASN A 89 -3.09 -41.83 13.63
CA ASN A 89 -2.43 -41.13 12.53
C ASN A 89 -1.73 -39.85 13.01
N TRP A 90 -2.42 -39.04 13.83
CA TRP A 90 -1.92 -37.74 14.27
C TRP A 90 -1.07 -37.80 15.53
N TYR A 91 -1.27 -38.82 16.38
CA TYR A 91 -0.50 -39.03 17.60
C TYR A 91 -0.22 -40.53 17.79
N PRO A 92 0.74 -41.08 17.03
CA PRO A 92 1.04 -42.51 17.05
C PRO A 92 1.59 -42.95 18.41
N GLY A 93 1.29 -44.20 18.79
CA GLY A 93 1.83 -44.80 20.02
C GLY A 93 0.96 -44.62 21.27
N VAL A 94 -0.26 -44.07 21.12
CA VAL A 94 -1.26 -44.10 22.19
C VAL A 94 -1.63 -45.55 22.49
N GLU A 95 -1.56 -45.95 23.76
CA GLU A 95 -1.91 -47.30 24.20
C GLU A 95 -3.35 -47.68 23.81
N THR A 96 -3.55 -48.92 23.34
CA THR A 96 -4.86 -49.43 22.92
C THR A 96 -5.94 -49.33 24.01
N LYS A 97 -5.54 -49.37 25.29
CA LYS A 97 -6.45 -49.17 26.43
C LYS A 97 -7.13 -47.78 26.44
N ALA A 98 -6.55 -46.78 25.77
CA ALA A 98 -7.18 -45.49 25.58
C ALA A 98 -8.41 -45.59 24.66
N LYS A 99 -8.41 -46.51 23.69
CA LYS A 99 -9.56 -46.78 22.81
C LYS A 99 -10.78 -47.19 23.63
N ASP A 100 -10.60 -48.09 24.60
CA ASP A 100 -11.69 -48.56 25.46
C ASP A 100 -12.33 -47.39 26.23
N LYS A 101 -11.52 -46.42 26.68
CA LYS A 101 -12.01 -45.20 27.33
C LYS A 101 -12.82 -44.33 26.39
N LEU A 102 -12.42 -44.21 25.11
CA LEU A 102 -13.17 -43.44 24.11
C LEU A 102 -14.53 -44.09 23.81
N VAL A 103 -14.57 -45.42 23.71
CA VAL A 103 -15.79 -46.20 23.43
C VAL A 103 -16.86 -45.98 24.49
N VAL A 104 -16.50 -46.03 25.77
CA VAL A 104 -17.45 -45.90 26.89
C VAL A 104 -17.65 -44.46 27.36
N SER A 105 -17.01 -43.48 26.72
CA SER A 105 -17.05 -42.08 27.17
C SER A 105 -18.35 -41.37 26.82
N GLU A 106 -19.01 -40.84 27.85
CA GLU A 106 -20.16 -39.94 27.74
C GLU A 106 -19.87 -38.63 27.00
N THR A 107 -18.60 -38.28 26.78
CA THR A 107 -18.20 -37.07 26.01
C THR A 107 -17.80 -37.37 24.56
N THR A 108 -17.41 -38.61 24.25
CA THR A 108 -16.98 -38.99 22.90
C THR A 108 -18.18 -39.25 22.00
N LYS A 109 -19.23 -39.89 22.52
CA LYS A 109 -20.45 -40.18 21.75
C LYS A 109 -21.18 -38.92 21.26
N PRO A 110 -21.43 -37.88 22.09
CA PRO A 110 -22.00 -36.62 21.61
C PRO A 110 -21.10 -35.93 20.60
N TYR A 111 -19.78 -35.89 20.85
CA TYR A 111 -18.82 -35.30 19.90
C TYR A 111 -18.89 -35.94 18.51
N LEU A 112 -18.87 -37.27 18.42
CA LEU A 112 -19.03 -37.96 17.13
C LEU A 112 -20.38 -37.64 16.47
N GLN A 113 -21.44 -37.47 17.26
CA GLN A 113 -22.73 -37.06 16.72
C GLN A 113 -22.67 -35.63 16.16
N HIS A 114 -22.01 -34.70 16.84
CA HIS A 114 -21.81 -33.33 16.35
C HIS A 114 -21.04 -33.34 15.02
N VAL A 115 -19.95 -34.11 14.93
CA VAL A 115 -19.17 -34.25 13.68
C VAL A 115 -20.01 -34.85 12.55
N ARG A 116 -20.84 -35.87 12.82
CA ARG A 116 -21.78 -36.44 11.83
C ARG A 116 -22.80 -35.42 11.34
N ASN A 117 -23.40 -34.67 12.26
CA ASN A 117 -24.39 -33.65 11.93
C ASN A 117 -23.75 -32.55 11.07
N THR A 118 -22.53 -32.12 11.40
CA THR A 118 -21.77 -31.17 10.58
C THR A 118 -21.38 -31.74 9.22
N ARG A 119 -20.95 -33.01 9.13
CA ARG A 119 -20.67 -33.65 7.84
C ARG A 119 -21.92 -33.70 6.96
N ALA A 120 -23.07 -34.07 7.53
CA ALA A 120 -24.34 -34.07 6.80
C ALA A 120 -24.71 -32.66 6.30
N ALA A 121 -24.49 -31.62 7.11
CA ALA A 121 -24.69 -30.23 6.68
C ALA A 121 -23.70 -29.80 5.58
N LEU A 122 -22.45 -30.26 5.66
CA LEU A 122 -21.43 -30.04 4.63
C LEU A 122 -21.82 -30.70 3.31
N ASP A 123 -22.31 -31.94 3.35
CA ASP A 123 -22.77 -32.68 2.16
C ASP A 123 -23.90 -31.93 1.42
N VAL A 124 -24.81 -31.30 2.15
CA VAL A 124 -25.93 -30.53 1.58
C VAL A 124 -25.47 -29.32 0.76
N VAL A 125 -24.40 -28.65 1.20
CA VAL A 125 -23.93 -27.40 0.55
C VAL A 125 -22.82 -27.62 -0.48
N THR A 126 -22.22 -28.81 -0.51
CA THR A 126 -21.10 -29.15 -1.39
C THR A 126 -21.58 -29.31 -2.84
N LYS A 127 -20.91 -28.63 -3.77
CA LYS A 127 -21.18 -28.65 -5.21
C LYS A 127 -20.01 -29.31 -5.94
N GLY A 128 -20.15 -30.60 -6.24
CA GLY A 128 -19.13 -31.39 -6.91
C GLY A 128 -18.19 -32.14 -5.95
N PRO A 129 -17.13 -32.78 -6.45
CA PRO A 129 -16.22 -33.56 -5.63
C PRO A 129 -15.37 -32.65 -4.72
N LEU A 130 -15.23 -33.05 -3.45
CA LEU A 130 -14.30 -32.41 -2.53
C LEU A 130 -12.87 -32.88 -2.80
N THR A 131 -11.96 -31.93 -2.89
CA THR A 131 -10.52 -32.15 -2.86
C THR A 131 -9.96 -31.67 -1.54
N PHE A 132 -9.02 -32.42 -0.97
CA PHE A 132 -8.35 -32.12 0.30
C PHE A 132 -6.87 -31.86 0.04
N ASP A 133 -6.16 -31.32 1.04
CA ASP A 133 -4.72 -31.06 0.99
C ASP A 133 -4.28 -30.17 -0.19
N THR A 134 -5.19 -29.32 -0.66
CA THR A 134 -4.98 -28.37 -1.75
C THR A 134 -4.23 -27.12 -1.29
N VAL A 135 -3.51 -26.49 -2.22
CA VAL A 135 -2.84 -25.21 -1.98
C VAL A 135 -3.45 -24.16 -2.90
N VAL A 136 -3.87 -23.05 -2.32
CA VAL A 136 -4.16 -21.80 -3.06
C VAL A 136 -3.01 -20.85 -2.86
N ALA A 137 -2.47 -20.27 -3.93
CA ALA A 137 -1.29 -19.43 -3.82
C ALA A 137 -1.36 -18.26 -4.80
N PHE A 138 -0.75 -17.16 -4.39
CA PHE A 138 -0.51 -16.01 -5.24
C PHE A 138 0.79 -15.35 -4.81
N ASP A 139 1.74 -15.29 -5.74
CA ASP A 139 3.06 -14.70 -5.53
C ASP A 139 3.75 -15.26 -4.26
N SER A 140 3.83 -14.47 -3.19
CA SER A 140 4.57 -14.80 -1.98
C SER A 140 3.67 -15.34 -0.86
N VAL A 141 2.40 -15.62 -1.14
CA VAL A 141 1.41 -16.10 -0.18
C VAL A 141 0.91 -17.48 -0.57
N GLU A 142 0.80 -18.37 0.41
CA GLU A 142 0.12 -19.66 0.26
C GLU A 142 -0.94 -19.87 1.34
N GLY A 143 -2.04 -20.50 0.95
CA GLY A 143 -3.14 -20.92 1.79
C GLY A 143 -3.41 -22.41 1.64
N HIS A 144 -3.79 -23.04 2.75
CA HIS A 144 -4.11 -24.47 2.84
C HIS A 144 -5.52 -24.60 3.41
N PRO A 145 -6.55 -24.41 2.58
CA PRO A 145 -7.92 -24.71 2.97
C PRO A 145 -8.07 -26.21 3.20
N ASP A 146 -8.87 -26.58 4.20
CA ASP A 146 -9.03 -27.98 4.61
C ASP A 146 -9.78 -28.80 3.54
N ALA A 147 -10.71 -28.18 2.79
CA ALA A 147 -11.32 -28.80 1.61
C ALA A 147 -11.77 -27.78 0.56
N GLN A 148 -11.88 -28.21 -0.69
CA GLN A 148 -12.32 -27.37 -1.81
C GLN A 148 -13.16 -28.13 -2.84
N THR A 149 -13.98 -27.41 -3.57
CA THR A 149 -14.44 -27.78 -4.93
C THR A 149 -13.91 -26.72 -5.90
N PRO A 150 -14.12 -26.86 -7.24
CA PRO A 150 -13.66 -25.83 -8.18
C PRO A 150 -14.19 -24.41 -7.93
N THR A 151 -15.24 -24.24 -7.13
CA THR A 151 -15.81 -22.91 -6.83
C THR A 151 -16.11 -22.67 -5.35
N GLN A 152 -15.77 -23.61 -4.47
CA GLN A 152 -16.09 -23.51 -3.04
C GLN A 152 -14.86 -23.79 -2.18
N ILE A 153 -14.68 -23.00 -1.14
CA ILE A 153 -13.59 -23.17 -0.16
C ILE A 153 -14.20 -23.47 1.21
N PHE A 154 -13.70 -24.51 1.87
CA PHE A 154 -14.14 -24.94 3.20
C PHE A 154 -12.96 -24.92 4.17
N GLU A 155 -13.18 -24.30 5.33
CA GLU A 155 -12.21 -24.27 6.42
C GLU A 155 -12.89 -24.76 7.71
N VAL A 156 -12.30 -25.77 8.35
CA VAL A 156 -12.80 -26.42 9.56
C VAL A 156 -12.27 -25.69 10.80
N LYS A 157 -13.17 -25.35 11.72
CA LYS A 157 -12.82 -24.75 13.03
C LYS A 157 -13.50 -25.50 14.17
N THR A 158 -12.75 -26.40 14.79
CA THR A 158 -13.16 -27.08 16.04
C THR A 158 -12.85 -26.19 17.24
N THR A 159 -13.74 -25.22 17.54
CA THR A 159 -13.53 -24.23 18.60
C THR A 159 -14.71 -24.10 19.56
N GLY A 160 -14.39 -23.95 20.84
CA GLY A 160 -15.31 -23.56 21.90
C GLY A 160 -15.31 -22.04 22.17
N MET A 161 -14.43 -21.30 21.50
CA MET A 161 -14.24 -19.85 21.62
C MET A 161 -14.57 -19.19 20.27
N LEU A 162 -15.80 -19.40 19.79
CA LEU A 162 -16.21 -18.96 18.46
C LEU A 162 -16.15 -17.43 18.35
N GLU A 163 -16.75 -16.72 19.29
CA GLU A 163 -16.83 -15.25 19.28
C GLU A 163 -15.44 -14.60 19.31
N ASP A 164 -14.57 -15.07 20.21
CA ASP A 164 -13.22 -14.52 20.38
C ASP A 164 -12.35 -14.68 19.12
N ASN A 165 -12.49 -15.82 18.43
CA ASN A 165 -11.66 -16.16 17.27
C ASN A 165 -12.31 -15.81 15.92
N TRP A 166 -13.57 -15.35 15.92
CA TRP A 166 -14.37 -15.17 14.72
C TRP A 166 -13.66 -14.35 13.65
N LYS A 167 -13.11 -13.19 14.02
CA LYS A 167 -12.38 -12.31 13.11
C LYS A 167 -11.18 -13.00 12.46
N GLN A 168 -10.44 -13.80 13.23
CA GLN A 168 -9.29 -14.53 12.71
C GLN A 168 -9.72 -15.59 11.69
N PHE A 169 -10.84 -16.28 11.94
CA PHE A 169 -11.39 -17.26 11.01
C PHE A 169 -11.84 -16.61 9.71
N LEU A 170 -12.49 -15.45 9.80
CA LEU A 170 -12.85 -14.67 8.62
C LEU A 170 -11.63 -14.25 7.84
N PHE A 171 -10.59 -13.69 8.48
CA PHE A 171 -9.38 -13.30 7.78
C PHE A 171 -8.75 -14.48 7.02
N GLN A 172 -8.77 -15.65 7.62
CA GLN A 172 -8.20 -16.84 7.01
C GLN A 172 -9.02 -17.33 5.81
N VAL A 173 -10.33 -17.56 5.97
CA VAL A 173 -11.16 -18.14 4.90
C VAL A 173 -11.32 -17.17 3.72
N PHE A 174 -11.41 -15.87 3.99
CA PHE A 174 -11.46 -14.85 2.94
C PHE A 174 -10.11 -14.66 2.25
N ALA A 175 -8.98 -14.85 2.94
CA ALA A 175 -7.69 -14.89 2.27
C ALA A 175 -7.61 -16.02 1.24
N TYR A 176 -8.14 -17.20 1.55
CA TYR A 176 -8.16 -18.31 0.58
C TYR A 176 -8.98 -17.98 -0.66
N ALA A 177 -10.16 -17.38 -0.50
CA ALA A 177 -10.92 -16.88 -1.64
C ALA A 177 -10.18 -15.76 -2.39
N ALA A 178 -9.46 -14.88 -1.69
CA ALA A 178 -8.70 -13.83 -2.36
C ALA A 178 -7.53 -14.39 -3.19
N LEU A 179 -6.93 -15.51 -2.76
CA LEU A 179 -5.86 -16.22 -3.49
C LEU A 179 -6.39 -17.01 -4.69
N ASP A 180 -7.56 -17.64 -4.55
CA ASP A 180 -8.22 -18.37 -5.64
C ASP A 180 -9.46 -17.61 -6.13
N LEU A 181 -9.30 -16.86 -7.22
CA LEU A 181 -10.38 -16.04 -7.80
C LEU A 181 -11.52 -16.87 -8.43
N THR A 182 -11.34 -18.18 -8.62
CA THR A 182 -12.41 -19.06 -9.12
C THR A 182 -13.47 -19.36 -8.06
N ALA A 183 -13.11 -19.24 -6.77
CA ALA A 183 -14.04 -19.46 -5.68
C ALA A 183 -15.19 -18.43 -5.70
N THR A 184 -16.42 -18.91 -5.67
CA THR A 184 -17.65 -18.10 -5.57
C THR A 184 -18.23 -18.12 -4.16
N ASP A 185 -17.91 -19.15 -3.38
CA ASP A 185 -18.46 -19.36 -2.04
C ASP A 185 -17.36 -19.78 -1.06
N VAL A 186 -17.44 -19.25 0.16
CA VAL A 186 -16.57 -19.63 1.28
C VAL A 186 -17.41 -20.17 2.43
N TYR A 187 -16.86 -21.15 3.14
CA TYR A 187 -17.53 -21.80 4.24
C TYR A 187 -16.60 -21.98 5.44
N LEU A 188 -17.15 -21.70 6.64
CA LEU A 188 -16.56 -22.14 7.90
C LEU A 188 -17.35 -23.35 8.40
N VAL A 189 -16.70 -24.50 8.47
CA VAL A 189 -17.26 -25.75 8.98
C VAL A 189 -17.01 -25.77 10.48
N LEU A 190 -18.06 -25.78 11.30
CA LEU A 190 -18.01 -25.56 12.75
C LEU A 190 -18.55 -26.78 13.51
N PRO A 191 -17.73 -27.82 13.74
CA PRO A 191 -18.19 -29.09 14.30
C PRO A 191 -18.81 -28.98 15.70
N LEU A 192 -18.27 -28.11 16.55
CA LEU A 192 -18.80 -27.91 17.91
C LEU A 192 -20.07 -27.05 17.96
N GLN A 193 -20.47 -26.46 16.84
CA GLN A 193 -21.72 -25.72 16.68
C GLN A 193 -22.68 -26.40 15.70
N GLU A 194 -22.34 -27.60 15.22
CA GLU A 194 -23.13 -28.38 14.26
C GLU A 194 -23.53 -27.61 12.99
N THR A 195 -22.70 -26.64 12.59
CA THR A 195 -23.08 -25.64 11.58
C THR A 195 -22.02 -25.52 10.48
N VAL A 196 -22.47 -25.20 9.26
CA VAL A 196 -21.60 -24.78 8.16
C VAL A 196 -22.00 -23.36 7.77
N TRP A 197 -21.22 -22.39 8.23
CA TRP A 197 -21.44 -20.98 7.91
C TRP A 197 -21.03 -20.69 6.47
N HIS A 198 -21.73 -19.78 5.78
CA HIS A 198 -21.56 -19.52 4.35
C HIS A 198 -21.49 -18.02 4.03
N TYR A 199 -20.63 -17.66 3.08
CA TYR A 199 -20.67 -16.37 2.40
C TYR A 199 -20.40 -16.51 0.90
N ASN A 200 -21.08 -15.72 0.07
CA ASN A 200 -20.84 -15.66 -1.37
C ASN A 200 -19.88 -14.50 -1.69
N VAL A 201 -18.73 -14.81 -2.26
CA VAL A 201 -17.64 -13.85 -2.55
C VAL A 201 -17.67 -13.31 -3.98
N SER A 202 -18.65 -13.69 -4.79
CA SER A 202 -18.71 -13.31 -6.22
C SER A 202 -18.84 -11.80 -6.43
N THR A 203 -19.44 -11.09 -5.47
CA THR A 203 -19.63 -9.62 -5.52
C THR A 203 -18.62 -8.87 -4.65
N TRP A 204 -17.55 -9.51 -4.19
CA TRP A 204 -16.57 -8.88 -3.30
C TRP A 204 -15.61 -7.99 -4.09
N THR A 205 -15.90 -6.70 -4.16
CA THR A 205 -15.14 -5.71 -4.96
C THR A 205 -13.69 -5.53 -4.49
N ASN A 206 -13.44 -5.66 -3.18
CA ASN A 206 -12.12 -5.44 -2.57
C ASN A 206 -11.24 -6.71 -2.55
N ARG A 207 -11.68 -7.81 -3.18
CA ARG A 207 -11.01 -9.12 -3.13
C ARG A 207 -9.54 -9.06 -3.58
N VAL A 208 -9.27 -8.32 -4.66
CA VAL A 208 -7.91 -8.13 -5.19
C VAL A 208 -7.04 -7.33 -4.21
N ALA A 209 -7.53 -6.19 -3.72
CA ALA A 209 -6.83 -5.39 -2.72
C ALA A 209 -6.54 -6.18 -1.42
N TYR A 210 -7.47 -7.06 -1.02
CA TYR A 210 -7.29 -7.95 0.14
C TYR A 210 -6.14 -8.95 -0.09
N ARG A 211 -6.10 -9.60 -1.26
CA ARG A 211 -5.02 -10.50 -1.68
C ARG A 211 -3.68 -9.77 -1.70
N ASP A 212 -3.66 -8.57 -2.28
CA ASP A 212 -2.43 -7.80 -2.47
C ASP A 212 -1.86 -7.29 -1.13
N LEU A 213 -2.73 -6.95 -0.16
CA LEU A 213 -2.30 -6.66 1.22
C LEU A 213 -1.68 -7.90 1.89
N PHE A 214 -2.26 -9.09 1.72
CA PHE A 214 -1.64 -10.33 2.20
C PHE A 214 -0.27 -10.58 1.55
N ASN A 215 -0.14 -10.29 0.25
CA ASN A 215 1.10 -10.43 -0.48
C ASN A 215 2.17 -9.44 0.00
N HIS A 216 1.79 -8.19 0.26
CA HIS A 216 2.68 -7.20 0.86
C HIS A 216 3.17 -7.66 2.25
N LEU A 217 2.25 -8.12 3.12
CA LEU A 217 2.62 -8.62 4.45
C LEU A 217 3.56 -9.83 4.36
N ALA A 218 3.33 -10.75 3.42
CA ALA A 218 4.21 -11.89 3.18
C ALA A 218 5.60 -11.47 2.69
N LYS A 219 5.67 -10.56 1.72
CA LYS A 219 6.95 -10.03 1.21
C LYS A 219 7.76 -9.37 2.32
N ARG A 220 7.10 -8.63 3.21
CA ARG A 220 7.74 -8.04 4.39
C ARG A 220 8.27 -9.08 5.37
N GLN A 221 7.66 -10.26 5.44
CA GLN A 221 8.11 -11.36 6.30
C GLN A 221 9.22 -12.20 5.68
N LEU A 222 9.19 -12.38 4.35
CA LEU A 222 10.25 -13.07 3.60
C LEU A 222 11.49 -12.22 3.44
N ASN A 223 11.32 -10.90 3.50
CA ASN A 223 12.40 -9.95 3.51
C ASN A 223 12.28 -9.04 4.73
N PRO A 224 12.46 -9.59 5.96
CA PRO A 224 12.42 -8.79 7.19
C PRO A 224 13.56 -7.77 7.21
N ASP A 225 14.59 -8.02 6.39
CA ASP A 225 15.79 -7.22 6.16
C ASP A 225 15.76 -6.49 4.80
N ALA A 226 14.59 -6.29 4.17
CA ALA A 226 14.46 -5.26 3.13
C ALA A 226 14.88 -3.95 3.78
N ASP A 227 16.11 -3.52 3.49
CA ASP A 227 16.89 -2.72 4.41
C ASP A 227 16.15 -1.42 4.77
N LYS A 228 15.54 -1.38 5.97
CA LYS A 228 15.02 -0.13 6.54
C LYS A 228 16.15 0.80 6.95
N SER A 229 17.40 0.33 6.88
CA SER A 229 18.53 1.23 6.94
C SER A 229 18.42 2.21 5.79
N VAL A 230 18.57 3.49 6.11
CA VAL A 230 18.72 4.54 5.12
C VAL A 230 20.09 4.45 4.41
N LEU A 231 21.00 3.57 4.84
CA LEU A 231 22.38 3.50 4.34
C LEU A 231 22.46 3.19 2.83
N PRO A 232 21.74 2.21 2.26
CA PRO A 232 21.78 1.98 0.81
C PRO A 232 21.24 3.17 0.03
N GLY A 233 20.19 3.82 0.53
CA GLY A 233 19.65 5.05 -0.05
C GLY A 233 20.64 6.22 0.00
N GLN A 234 21.33 6.39 1.13
CA GLN A 234 22.41 7.37 1.29
C GLN A 234 23.61 7.08 0.38
N ALA A 235 23.97 5.80 0.21
CA ALA A 235 25.02 5.38 -0.69
C ALA A 235 24.64 5.67 -2.15
N LEU A 236 23.39 5.41 -2.54
CA LEU A 236 22.85 5.76 -3.86
C LEU A 236 22.89 7.28 -4.08
N ALA A 237 22.44 8.06 -3.11
CA ALA A 237 22.48 9.51 -3.17
C ALA A 237 23.90 10.04 -3.36
N THR A 238 24.86 9.49 -2.61
CA THR A 238 26.28 9.84 -2.72
C THR A 238 26.84 9.47 -4.09
N LEU A 239 26.53 8.25 -4.58
CA LEU A 239 27.03 7.73 -5.86
C LEU A 239 26.57 8.57 -7.06
N HIS A 240 25.33 9.06 -7.03
CA HIS A 240 24.73 9.82 -8.13
C HIS A 240 24.71 11.34 -7.90
N GLY A 241 25.36 11.83 -6.83
CA GLY A 241 25.39 13.27 -6.52
C GLY A 241 23.99 13.87 -6.28
N ILE A 242 23.11 13.11 -5.64
CA ILE A 242 21.74 13.53 -5.32
C ILE A 242 21.80 14.53 -4.16
N GLY A 243 21.17 15.68 -4.38
CA GLY A 243 21.07 16.77 -3.42
C GLY A 243 19.96 16.59 -2.40
N SER A 244 19.70 17.64 -1.63
CA SER A 244 18.60 17.66 -0.67
C SER A 244 17.97 19.04 -0.55
N HIS A 245 16.73 19.05 -0.08
CA HIS A 245 16.07 20.26 0.34
C HIS A 245 16.67 20.73 1.68
N MET A 246 17.29 21.90 1.65
CA MET A 246 18.00 22.50 2.77
C MET A 246 17.16 23.58 3.46
N PRO A 247 17.26 23.72 4.80
CA PRO A 247 16.62 24.82 5.49
C PRO A 247 17.30 26.15 5.12
N LYS A 248 16.48 27.17 4.88
CA LYS A 248 16.98 28.53 4.73
C LYS A 248 17.38 29.09 6.10
N LEU A 249 18.58 29.66 6.17
CA LEU A 249 19.08 30.39 7.34
C LEU A 249 18.52 31.83 7.37
N LYS A 250 19.00 32.62 8.34
CA LYS A 250 18.54 34.01 8.54
C LYS A 250 18.71 34.88 7.29
N THR A 251 19.80 34.69 6.56
CA THR A 251 20.13 35.41 5.33
C THR A 251 20.35 34.42 4.18
N LEU A 252 20.17 34.86 2.94
CA LEU A 252 20.50 34.05 1.76
C LEU A 252 22.01 33.82 1.68
N THR A 253 22.82 34.80 2.06
CA THR A 253 24.28 34.66 2.12
C THR A 253 24.71 33.53 3.05
N ASP A 254 24.16 33.46 4.27
CA ASP A 254 24.46 32.39 5.21
C ASP A 254 23.94 31.04 4.70
N THR A 255 22.75 31.05 4.09
CA THR A 255 22.16 29.86 3.49
C THR A 255 23.09 29.27 2.43
N VAL A 256 23.54 30.07 1.45
CA VAL A 256 24.44 29.63 0.38
C VAL A 256 25.77 29.10 0.94
N LYS A 257 26.35 29.75 1.96
CA LYS A 257 27.57 29.26 2.61
C LYS A 257 27.41 27.90 3.29
N SER A 258 26.20 27.57 3.73
CA SER A 258 25.90 26.29 4.38
C SER A 258 25.57 25.16 3.42
N LEU A 259 25.34 25.46 2.14
CA LEU A 259 24.98 24.44 1.15
C LEU A 259 26.16 23.49 0.88
N PRO A 260 25.89 22.19 0.72
CA PRO A 260 26.93 21.24 0.36
C PRO A 260 27.57 21.61 -0.99
N PRO A 261 28.89 21.42 -1.14
CA PRO A 261 29.54 21.59 -2.44
C PRO A 261 29.19 20.45 -3.39
N SER A 262 29.14 20.74 -4.68
CA SER A 262 29.11 19.73 -5.77
C SER A 262 27.83 18.89 -5.91
N VAL A 263 26.76 19.20 -5.18
CA VAL A 263 25.44 18.58 -5.33
C VAL A 263 24.37 19.66 -5.46
N PRO A 264 23.25 19.41 -6.16
CA PRO A 264 22.15 20.35 -6.20
C PRO A 264 21.56 20.56 -4.79
N SER A 265 20.91 21.70 -4.57
CA SER A 265 20.21 21.99 -3.33
C SER A 265 18.91 22.70 -3.64
N GLN A 266 17.89 22.47 -2.83
CA GLN A 266 16.62 23.20 -2.89
C GLN A 266 16.40 23.97 -1.59
N ILE A 267 15.83 25.18 -1.66
CA ILE A 267 15.43 25.94 -0.47
C ILE A 267 14.04 26.55 -0.66
N PHE A 268 13.37 26.85 0.45
CA PHE A 268 12.28 27.81 0.45
C PHE A 268 12.84 29.20 0.76
N LEU A 269 12.28 30.25 0.17
CA LEU A 269 12.67 31.64 0.52
C LEU A 269 12.02 32.13 1.83
N SER A 270 10.92 31.51 2.24
CA SER A 270 10.23 31.68 3.53
C SER A 270 9.75 30.33 4.06
N GLY A 271 9.01 30.26 5.17
CA GLY A 271 8.39 28.99 5.57
C GLY A 271 7.46 28.42 4.48
N PRO A 272 7.31 27.09 4.37
CA PRO A 272 6.56 26.41 3.30
C PRO A 272 5.06 26.77 3.27
N MET A 273 4.52 27.25 4.39
CA MET A 273 3.13 27.70 4.55
C MET A 273 3.03 29.22 4.79
N ASN A 274 4.01 29.99 4.35
CA ASN A 274 4.05 31.44 4.57
C ASN A 274 3.88 32.22 3.26
N SER A 275 3.08 33.29 3.33
CA SER A 275 2.86 34.26 2.24
C SER A 275 3.89 35.39 2.19
N LYS A 276 4.57 35.64 3.30
CA LYS A 276 5.48 36.78 3.45
C LYS A 276 6.89 36.33 3.12
N VAL A 277 7.36 36.74 1.95
CA VAL A 277 8.75 36.61 1.53
C VAL A 277 9.36 38.00 1.37
N THR A 278 10.51 38.21 2.00
CA THR A 278 11.34 39.40 1.83
C THR A 278 12.80 38.98 1.78
N ALA A 279 13.54 39.56 0.84
CA ALA A 279 14.99 39.43 0.73
C ALA A 279 15.55 40.81 0.40
N LYS A 280 16.61 41.23 1.09
CA LYS A 280 17.29 42.48 0.76
C LYS A 280 18.11 42.29 -0.51
N GLU A 281 18.05 43.23 -1.44
CA GLU A 281 18.79 43.15 -2.71
C GLU A 281 20.29 42.92 -2.49
N GLU A 282 20.88 43.58 -1.49
CA GLU A 282 22.29 43.39 -1.09
C GLU A 282 22.60 41.94 -0.66
N ASP A 283 21.69 41.29 0.07
CA ASP A 283 21.86 39.90 0.51
C ASP A 283 21.70 38.91 -0.65
N VAL A 284 20.76 39.19 -1.57
CA VAL A 284 20.59 38.39 -2.80
C VAL A 284 21.85 38.48 -3.67
N ALA A 285 22.39 39.68 -3.88
CA ALA A 285 23.60 39.90 -4.67
C ALA A 285 24.84 39.25 -4.03
N ALA A 286 24.99 39.39 -2.71
CA ALA A 286 26.08 38.74 -1.97
C ALA A 286 25.98 37.21 -2.05
N ALA A 287 24.78 36.64 -1.89
CA ALA A 287 24.54 35.21 -2.04
C ALA A 287 24.83 34.72 -3.47
N LYS A 288 24.41 35.46 -4.51
CA LYS A 288 24.70 35.16 -5.91
C LYS A 288 26.21 35.07 -6.18
N GLY A 289 27.00 35.97 -5.59
CA GLY A 289 28.45 35.99 -5.71
C GLY A 289 29.17 34.79 -5.09
N LEU A 290 28.48 34.02 -4.22
CA LEU A 290 29.01 32.83 -3.57
C LEU A 290 28.59 31.52 -4.25
N LEU A 291 27.52 31.54 -5.06
CA LEU A 291 27.08 30.35 -5.78
C LEU A 291 28.04 30.00 -6.91
N THR A 292 28.40 28.72 -6.98
CA THR A 292 29.24 28.17 -8.04
C THR A 292 28.40 27.36 -9.03
N GLU A 293 28.86 27.18 -10.27
CA GLU A 293 28.15 26.32 -11.24
C GLU A 293 28.03 24.86 -10.77
N SER A 294 28.96 24.40 -9.91
CA SER A 294 28.92 23.10 -9.24
C SER A 294 27.91 23.01 -8.08
N GLN A 295 27.21 24.10 -7.73
CA GLN A 295 26.18 24.13 -6.69
C GLN A 295 24.84 24.63 -7.25
N PRO A 296 24.14 23.85 -8.09
CA PRO A 296 22.82 24.21 -8.58
C PRO A 296 21.87 24.45 -7.41
N LEU A 297 21.33 25.67 -7.30
CA LEU A 297 20.33 26.01 -6.30
C LEU A 297 18.96 26.13 -6.94
N PHE A 298 17.99 25.40 -6.43
CA PHE A 298 16.57 25.50 -6.77
C PHE A 298 15.81 26.19 -5.65
N VAL A 299 14.72 26.85 -6.01
CA VAL A 299 13.80 27.45 -5.04
C VAL A 299 12.47 26.74 -5.14
N HIS A 300 11.98 26.19 -4.04
CA HIS A 300 10.62 25.70 -3.96
C HIS A 300 9.68 26.85 -3.54
N SER A 301 8.55 27.00 -4.22
CA SER A 301 7.52 27.98 -3.85
C SER A 301 6.55 27.41 -2.79
N PRO A 302 5.86 28.23 -1.99
CA PRO A 302 5.05 27.72 -0.87
C PRO A 302 3.88 26.86 -1.34
N TYR A 303 3.54 25.81 -0.58
CA TYR A 303 2.46 24.85 -0.91
C TYR A 303 1.06 25.47 -1.01
N MET A 304 0.89 26.69 -0.47
CA MET A 304 -0.38 27.41 -0.52
C MET A 304 -0.67 28.05 -1.89
N ILE A 305 0.31 28.09 -2.79
CA ILE A 305 0.09 28.56 -4.17
C ILE A 305 -0.80 27.55 -4.87
N ASN A 306 -2.02 27.96 -5.20
CA ASN A 306 -2.89 27.23 -6.11
C ASN A 306 -3.07 28.03 -7.40
N LEU A 307 -2.46 27.58 -8.49
CA LEU A 307 -2.54 28.25 -9.79
C LEU A 307 -3.91 28.08 -10.46
N CYS A 308 -4.75 27.12 -10.03
CA CYS A 308 -6.13 26.99 -10.51
C CYS A 308 -7.09 28.03 -9.91
N SER A 309 -6.63 28.85 -8.95
CA SER A 309 -7.44 29.93 -8.38
C SER A 309 -7.76 31.01 -9.43
N ASP A 310 -8.96 31.58 -9.35
CA ASP A 310 -9.42 32.61 -10.28
C ASP A 310 -8.52 33.87 -10.23
N PRO A 311 -7.85 34.24 -11.35
CA PRO A 311 -6.98 35.42 -11.43
C PRO A 311 -7.72 36.75 -11.23
N ALA A 312 -9.04 36.79 -11.42
CA ALA A 312 -9.85 37.99 -11.32
C ALA A 312 -10.26 38.33 -9.88
N VAL A 313 -10.01 37.43 -8.92
CA VAL A 313 -10.25 37.71 -7.50
C VAL A 313 -9.30 38.81 -7.05
N LYS A 314 -9.84 39.78 -6.30
CA LYS A 314 -9.12 41.00 -5.84
C LYS A 314 -7.80 40.73 -5.12
N ASP A 315 -7.61 39.53 -4.60
CA ASP A 315 -6.40 39.04 -3.96
C ASP A 315 -5.77 37.94 -4.84
N ASP A 316 -5.03 38.36 -5.88
CA ASP A 316 -4.23 37.51 -6.78
C ASP A 316 -3.02 36.90 -6.04
N TYR A 317 -3.34 36.22 -4.96
CA TYR A 317 -2.41 35.78 -3.95
C TYR A 317 -1.40 34.77 -4.51
N SER A 318 -1.91 33.74 -5.22
CA SER A 318 -1.08 32.66 -5.76
C SER A 318 -0.06 33.17 -6.78
N THR A 319 -0.52 33.88 -7.81
CA THR A 319 0.33 34.35 -8.91
C THR A 319 1.25 35.46 -8.45
N GLY A 320 0.74 36.41 -7.64
CA GLY A 320 1.56 37.46 -7.05
C GLY A 320 2.68 36.91 -6.16
N LEU A 321 2.43 35.82 -5.42
CA LEU A 321 3.46 35.17 -4.61
C LEU A 321 4.50 34.44 -5.48
N LEU A 322 4.07 33.72 -6.52
CA LEU A 322 4.99 33.08 -7.47
C LEU A 322 5.90 34.11 -8.15
N ILE A 323 5.33 35.25 -8.59
CA ILE A 323 6.09 36.36 -9.18
C ILE A 323 7.13 36.90 -8.20
N LYS A 324 6.77 37.10 -6.91
CA LYS A 324 7.74 37.54 -5.88
C LYS A 324 8.87 36.53 -5.68
N TYR A 325 8.56 35.23 -5.74
CA TYR A 325 9.56 34.17 -5.67
C TYR A 325 10.53 34.25 -6.86
N LEU A 326 10.01 34.40 -8.08
CA LEU A 326 10.83 34.59 -9.29
C LEU A 326 11.71 35.85 -9.22
N GLN A 327 11.16 36.97 -8.74
CA GLN A 327 11.88 38.23 -8.57
C GLN A 327 13.07 38.13 -7.59
N ILE A 328 13.07 37.15 -6.69
CA ILE A 328 14.21 36.88 -5.79
C ILE A 328 15.11 35.78 -6.36
N ALA A 329 14.54 34.69 -6.87
CA ALA A 329 15.26 33.52 -7.34
C ALA A 329 16.09 33.81 -8.62
N VAL A 330 15.58 34.63 -9.54
CA VAL A 330 16.29 35.02 -10.76
C VAL A 330 17.58 35.79 -10.44
N PRO A 331 17.58 36.91 -9.69
CA PRO A 331 18.83 37.59 -9.33
C PRO A 331 19.71 36.80 -8.36
N LEU A 332 19.13 35.92 -7.53
CA LEU A 332 19.89 34.94 -6.74
C LEU A 332 20.65 33.96 -7.65
N GLY A 333 20.22 33.78 -8.89
CA GLY A 333 20.82 32.87 -9.86
C GLY A 333 20.46 31.42 -9.61
N SER A 334 19.27 31.18 -9.05
CA SER A 334 18.70 29.84 -8.95
C SER A 334 18.49 29.22 -10.33
N LYS A 335 18.46 27.89 -10.41
CA LYS A 335 18.30 27.12 -11.65
C LYS A 335 16.83 26.77 -11.94
N GLY A 336 15.90 27.25 -11.13
CA GLY A 336 14.47 27.16 -11.34
C GLY A 336 13.67 27.47 -10.07
N VAL A 337 12.39 27.78 -10.25
CA VAL A 337 11.40 27.92 -9.17
C VAL A 337 10.35 26.82 -9.30
N VAL A 338 10.33 25.88 -8.37
CA VAL A 338 9.35 24.79 -8.32
C VAL A 338 8.00 25.28 -7.82
N VAL A 339 6.93 24.90 -8.51
CA VAL A 339 5.55 25.15 -8.11
C VAL A 339 4.71 23.92 -8.43
N HIS A 340 3.86 23.52 -7.49
CA HIS A 340 2.95 22.40 -7.69
C HIS A 340 1.91 22.74 -8.75
N VAL A 341 1.40 21.72 -9.43
CA VAL A 341 0.12 21.87 -10.15
C VAL A 341 -1.00 22.31 -9.20
N GLY A 342 -1.98 23.00 -9.75
CA GLY A 342 -3.10 23.50 -8.97
C GLY A 342 -4.10 22.42 -8.55
N LYS A 343 -5.08 22.85 -7.75
CA LYS A 343 -6.25 22.05 -7.35
C LYS A 343 -7.51 22.72 -7.87
N SER A 344 -8.41 21.97 -8.50
CA SER A 344 -9.68 22.53 -8.97
C SER A 344 -10.57 22.96 -7.81
N THR A 345 -10.42 22.32 -6.64
CA THR A 345 -11.22 22.56 -5.42
C THR A 345 -12.71 22.34 -5.68
N SER A 346 -13.52 23.39 -5.75
CA SER A 346 -14.95 23.34 -6.07
C SER A 346 -15.27 23.82 -7.49
N GLN A 347 -14.26 24.19 -8.28
CA GLN A 347 -14.44 24.70 -9.64
C GLN A 347 -14.62 23.56 -10.64
N ASP A 348 -15.32 23.84 -11.74
CA ASP A 348 -15.29 22.97 -12.91
C ASP A 348 -13.84 22.80 -13.41
N LEU A 349 -13.49 21.58 -13.82
CA LEU A 349 -12.13 21.24 -14.22
C LEU A 349 -11.63 22.15 -15.36
N LYS A 350 -12.48 22.45 -16.35
CA LYS A 350 -12.08 23.31 -17.46
C LYS A 350 -11.76 24.73 -16.96
N ILE A 351 -12.57 25.26 -16.06
CA ILE A 351 -12.35 26.60 -15.47
C ILE A 351 -11.03 26.60 -14.67
N ALA A 352 -10.80 25.58 -13.84
CA ALA A 352 -9.56 25.44 -13.07
C ALA A 352 -8.31 25.39 -13.97
N MET A 353 -8.39 24.67 -15.09
CA MET A 353 -7.31 24.57 -16.08
C MET A 353 -7.08 25.90 -16.83
N ASP A 354 -8.14 26.60 -17.20
CA ASP A 354 -8.06 27.92 -17.85
C ASP A 354 -7.44 28.97 -16.90
N ASN A 355 -7.78 28.91 -15.60
CA ASN A 355 -7.17 29.75 -14.57
C ASN A 355 -5.68 29.46 -14.40
N MET A 356 -5.29 28.18 -14.30
CA MET A 356 -3.88 27.79 -14.21
C MET A 356 -3.07 28.26 -15.42
N ARG A 357 -3.63 28.11 -16.63
CA ARG A 357 -3.00 28.65 -17.85
C ARG A 357 -2.81 30.16 -17.76
N THR A 358 -3.84 30.90 -17.34
CA THR A 358 -3.79 32.36 -17.21
C THR A 358 -2.75 32.80 -16.19
N ASN A 359 -2.71 32.16 -15.01
CA ASN A 359 -1.76 32.47 -13.95
C ASN A 359 -0.31 32.16 -14.34
N LEU A 360 -0.06 31.04 -15.03
CA LEU A 360 1.26 30.73 -15.58
C LEU A 360 1.70 31.76 -16.63
N LEU A 361 0.84 32.13 -17.58
CA LEU A 361 1.15 33.16 -18.59
C LEU A 361 1.49 34.52 -17.96
N ARG A 362 0.92 34.84 -16.80
CA ARG A 362 1.21 36.07 -16.04
C ARG A 362 2.55 35.98 -15.28
N ALA A 363 2.95 34.79 -14.84
CA ALA A 363 4.20 34.57 -14.09
C ALA A 363 5.43 34.38 -14.99
N ILE A 364 5.28 33.72 -16.14
CA ILE A 364 6.36 33.42 -17.10
C ILE A 364 7.26 34.63 -17.45
N PRO A 365 6.75 35.85 -17.65
CA PRO A 365 7.58 37.02 -17.93
C PRO A 365 8.61 37.37 -16.86
N TYR A 366 8.43 36.89 -15.62
CA TYR A 366 9.35 37.11 -14.49
C TYR A 366 10.39 36.00 -14.35
N ALA A 367 10.28 34.93 -15.12
CA ALA A 367 11.26 33.85 -15.18
C ALA A 367 12.30 34.10 -16.30
N THR A 368 13.37 33.33 -16.28
CA THR A 368 14.40 33.33 -17.35
C THR A 368 14.68 31.91 -17.81
N GLU A 369 15.32 31.72 -18.96
CA GLU A 369 15.66 30.37 -19.43
C GLU A 369 16.63 29.64 -18.50
N THR A 370 17.42 30.39 -17.72
CA THR A 370 18.34 29.85 -16.71
C THR A 370 17.70 29.68 -15.34
N CYS A 371 16.55 30.31 -15.10
CA CYS A 371 15.73 30.18 -13.89
C CYS A 371 14.24 30.11 -14.30
N PRO A 372 13.83 28.98 -14.90
CA PRO A 372 12.46 28.77 -15.35
C PRO A 372 11.52 28.48 -14.17
N ILE A 373 10.21 28.59 -14.42
CA ILE A 373 9.20 27.96 -13.57
C ILE A 373 9.25 26.46 -13.83
N LEU A 374 9.35 25.67 -12.77
CA LEU A 374 9.31 24.21 -12.83
C LEU A 374 7.93 23.76 -12.32
N LEU A 375 7.05 23.38 -13.22
CA LEU A 375 5.76 22.81 -12.85
C LEU A 375 5.98 21.36 -12.39
N GLU A 376 5.62 21.07 -11.16
CA GLU A 376 5.84 19.78 -10.54
C GLU A 376 4.68 18.81 -10.77
N THR A 377 5.00 17.56 -11.06
CA THR A 377 4.00 16.48 -11.25
C THR A 377 3.13 16.27 -9.99
N PRO A 378 1.81 16.09 -10.12
CA PRO A 378 0.91 15.85 -8.98
C PRO A 378 1.00 14.46 -8.39
N ALA A 379 0.68 14.36 -7.09
CA ALA A 379 0.39 13.09 -6.43
C ALA A 379 -1.09 12.64 -6.60
N GLY A 380 -1.94 13.52 -7.13
CA GLY A 380 -3.38 13.26 -7.31
C GLY A 380 -4.18 13.44 -6.03
N GLN A 381 -3.65 14.17 -5.04
CA GLN A 381 -4.27 14.28 -3.74
C GLN A 381 -5.47 15.25 -3.76
N GLY A 382 -6.66 14.70 -3.50
CA GLY A 382 -7.90 15.46 -3.41
C GLY A 382 -8.41 15.89 -4.78
N THR A 383 -8.15 17.14 -5.16
CA THR A 383 -8.63 17.73 -6.43
C THR A 383 -7.49 18.29 -7.28
N GLU A 384 -6.28 17.76 -7.09
CA GLU A 384 -5.14 18.04 -7.98
C GLU A 384 -5.49 17.70 -9.43
N VAL A 385 -5.08 18.57 -10.34
CA VAL A 385 -5.30 18.40 -11.77
C VAL A 385 -4.05 17.82 -12.45
N LEU A 386 -4.17 17.40 -13.71
CA LEU A 386 -3.07 16.88 -14.53
C LEU A 386 -2.39 15.61 -13.99
N THR A 387 -3.19 14.68 -13.44
CA THR A 387 -2.68 13.38 -12.95
C THR A 387 -2.33 12.40 -14.06
N ASP A 388 -2.85 12.62 -15.28
CA ASP A 388 -2.53 11.82 -16.45
C ASP A 388 -1.23 12.30 -17.12
N PHE A 389 -0.40 11.35 -17.58
CA PHE A 389 0.90 11.65 -18.20
C PHE A 389 0.77 12.48 -19.48
N ASP A 390 -0.13 12.10 -20.39
CA ASP A 390 -0.27 12.77 -21.69
C ASP A 390 -0.90 14.16 -21.47
N GLU A 391 -1.91 14.28 -20.59
CA GLU A 391 -2.51 15.57 -20.25
C GLU A 391 -1.48 16.55 -19.64
N PHE A 392 -0.64 16.07 -18.71
CA PHE A 392 0.40 16.90 -18.07
C PHE A 392 1.43 17.39 -19.09
N LEU A 393 1.98 16.48 -19.89
CA LEU A 393 3.02 16.83 -20.87
C LEU A 393 2.49 17.73 -21.99
N ASP A 394 1.26 17.47 -22.47
CA ASP A 394 0.61 18.30 -23.47
C ASP A 394 0.30 19.70 -22.92
N PHE A 395 -0.15 19.79 -21.66
CA PHE A 395 -0.41 21.07 -21.01
C PHE A 395 0.86 21.94 -20.99
N VAL A 396 1.98 21.43 -20.48
CA VAL A 396 3.25 22.17 -20.42
C VAL A 396 3.76 22.49 -21.83
N THR A 397 3.73 21.52 -22.75
CA THR A 397 4.18 21.69 -24.13
C THR A 397 3.40 22.76 -24.88
N SER A 398 2.11 22.94 -24.57
CA SER A 398 1.25 23.90 -25.25
C SER A 398 1.67 25.37 -25.09
N PHE A 399 2.47 25.70 -24.07
CA PHE A 399 2.95 27.07 -23.86
C PHE A 399 4.04 27.48 -24.85
N LYS A 400 4.82 26.50 -25.35
CA LYS A 400 5.96 26.73 -26.26
C LYS A 400 6.93 27.80 -25.74
N ASP A 401 7.14 27.86 -24.43
CA ASP A 401 7.98 28.86 -23.78
C ASP A 401 9.11 28.17 -22.99
N PRO A 402 10.40 28.48 -23.27
CA PRO A 402 11.53 27.82 -22.62
C PRO A 402 11.68 28.16 -21.12
N ARG A 403 10.91 29.13 -20.62
CA ARG A 403 10.86 29.56 -19.22
C ARG A 403 9.84 28.78 -18.38
N LEU A 404 9.09 27.85 -18.98
CA LEU A 404 8.25 26.88 -18.28
C LEU A 404 8.76 25.48 -18.57
N ARG A 405 9.12 24.76 -17.51
CA ARG A 405 9.75 23.44 -17.56
C ARG A 405 9.13 22.53 -16.48
N ILE A 406 9.64 21.30 -16.37
CA ILE A 406 9.06 20.25 -15.53
C ILE A 406 10.01 19.90 -14.38
N CYS A 407 9.43 19.78 -13.18
CA CYS A 407 9.98 18.98 -12.09
C CYS A 407 9.18 17.66 -12.02
N VAL A 408 9.86 16.51 -12.04
CA VAL A 408 9.21 15.22 -11.77
C VAL A 408 9.50 14.83 -10.34
N ASP A 409 8.46 14.59 -9.54
CA ASP A 409 8.60 13.96 -8.23
C ASP A 409 8.30 12.46 -8.36
N THR A 410 9.25 11.63 -7.95
CA THR A 410 9.14 10.16 -8.08
C THR A 410 8.05 9.56 -7.19
N CYS A 411 7.81 10.13 -6.00
CA CYS A 411 6.71 9.71 -5.13
C CYS A 411 5.35 10.12 -5.70
N HIS A 412 5.24 11.32 -6.28
CA HIS A 412 4.00 11.84 -6.85
C HIS A 412 3.54 11.05 -8.08
N VAL A 413 4.44 10.80 -9.03
CA VAL A 413 4.09 9.99 -10.21
C VAL A 413 3.77 8.54 -9.84
N PHE A 414 4.41 8.00 -8.81
CA PHE A 414 4.06 6.69 -8.25
C PHE A 414 2.68 6.69 -7.58
N ALA A 415 2.35 7.75 -6.83
CA ALA A 415 1.04 7.92 -6.21
C ALA A 415 -0.11 8.01 -7.24
N THR A 416 0.17 8.50 -8.45
CA THR A 416 -0.80 8.54 -9.57
C THR A 416 -0.83 7.26 -10.41
N GLY A 417 -0.02 6.25 -10.07
CA GLY A 417 -0.06 4.93 -10.70
C GLY A 417 1.02 4.66 -11.75
N TYR A 418 1.99 5.57 -11.91
CA TYR A 418 3.06 5.44 -12.90
C TYR A 418 4.37 4.92 -12.30
N GLU A 419 5.12 4.16 -13.09
CA GLU A 419 6.51 3.82 -12.76
C GLU A 419 7.41 5.06 -12.98
N PRO A 420 8.14 5.55 -11.96
CA PRO A 420 8.83 6.85 -12.05
C PRO A 420 9.89 6.95 -13.15
N LYS A 421 10.63 5.86 -13.38
CA LYS A 421 11.63 5.79 -14.45
C LYS A 421 10.96 5.96 -15.82
N ASP A 422 9.87 5.23 -16.06
CA ASP A 422 9.18 5.24 -17.35
C ASP A 422 8.51 6.60 -17.60
N TYR A 423 7.97 7.23 -16.54
CA TYR A 423 7.44 8.59 -16.61
C TYR A 423 8.52 9.61 -17.02
N ALA A 424 9.67 9.60 -16.33
CA ALA A 424 10.78 10.51 -16.65
C ALA A 424 11.37 10.22 -18.03
N GLU A 425 11.55 8.94 -18.40
CA GLU A 425 12.04 8.53 -19.73
C GLU A 425 11.08 8.94 -20.84
N GLY A 426 9.76 8.85 -20.61
CA GLY A 426 8.74 9.32 -21.54
C GLY A 426 8.85 10.82 -21.83
N ILE A 427 9.07 11.64 -20.79
CA ILE A 427 9.32 13.08 -20.98
C ILE A 427 10.63 13.29 -21.75
N LEU A 428 11.72 12.63 -21.36
CA LEU A 428 13.02 12.76 -22.01
C LEU A 428 13.00 12.33 -23.49
N ALA A 429 12.19 11.32 -23.84
CA ALA A 429 12.04 10.87 -25.21
C ALA A 429 11.27 11.85 -26.09
N ARG A 430 10.23 12.50 -25.55
CA ARG A 430 9.35 13.41 -26.32
C ARG A 430 9.84 14.86 -26.30
N ARG A 431 10.31 15.32 -25.15
CA ARG A 431 10.68 16.72 -24.82
C ARG A 431 11.84 16.78 -23.82
N PRO A 432 13.06 16.37 -24.23
CA PRO A 432 14.23 16.33 -23.33
C PRO A 432 14.60 17.70 -22.77
N ASP A 433 14.20 18.78 -23.43
CA ASP A 433 14.43 20.17 -23.00
C ASP A 433 13.58 20.60 -21.79
N LEU A 434 12.50 19.87 -21.49
CA LEU A 434 11.57 20.25 -20.42
C LEU A 434 11.94 19.67 -19.05
N LEU A 435 12.48 18.46 -18.95
CA LEU A 435 12.81 17.87 -17.64
C LEU A 435 14.05 18.55 -17.05
N THR A 436 13.86 19.35 -15.99
CA THR A 436 14.94 20.18 -15.42
C THR A 436 15.35 19.74 -14.03
N LEU A 437 14.44 19.13 -13.26
CA LEU A 437 14.70 18.68 -11.89
C LEU A 437 13.91 17.39 -11.65
N VAL A 438 14.47 16.51 -10.84
CA VAL A 438 13.73 15.39 -10.24
C VAL A 438 13.76 15.52 -8.73
N HIS A 439 12.59 15.57 -8.11
CA HIS A 439 12.48 15.29 -6.68
C HIS A 439 12.54 13.76 -6.49
N PHE A 440 13.56 13.32 -5.77
CA PHE A 440 14.00 11.92 -5.71
C PHE A 440 13.59 11.30 -4.38
N ASN A 441 12.31 10.97 -4.31
CA ASN A 441 11.62 10.53 -3.10
C ASN A 441 11.11 9.08 -3.27
N ASP A 442 11.28 8.26 -2.24
CA ASP A 442 10.57 6.98 -2.15
C ASP A 442 9.13 7.24 -1.67
N SER A 443 8.21 6.29 -1.84
CA SER A 443 6.83 6.43 -1.37
C SER A 443 6.55 5.55 -0.17
N SER A 444 5.97 6.10 0.89
CA SER A 444 5.51 5.30 2.05
C SER A 444 4.14 4.64 1.82
N THR A 445 3.56 4.82 0.63
CA THR A 445 2.24 4.29 0.27
C THR A 445 2.29 3.54 -1.07
N PRO A 446 1.35 2.62 -1.31
CA PRO A 446 1.35 1.83 -2.54
C PRO A 446 1.17 2.68 -3.81
N CYS A 447 1.61 2.14 -4.95
CA CYS A 447 1.38 2.72 -6.27
C CYS A 447 -0.12 2.99 -6.49
N GLY A 448 -0.46 4.17 -7.02
CA GLY A 448 -1.85 4.54 -7.29
C GLY A 448 -2.66 4.90 -6.03
N SER A 449 -2.01 5.19 -4.90
CA SER A 449 -2.70 5.56 -3.65
C SER A 449 -3.38 6.92 -3.69
N CYS A 450 -2.96 7.81 -4.60
CA CYS A 450 -3.28 9.24 -4.59
C CYS A 450 -2.92 9.93 -3.25
N VAL A 451 -1.88 9.44 -2.57
CA VAL A 451 -1.37 9.99 -1.30
C VAL A 451 0.06 10.45 -1.48
N ASP A 452 0.26 11.75 -1.31
CA ASP A 452 1.58 12.35 -1.12
C ASP A 452 2.10 12.03 0.29
N ARG A 453 2.99 11.04 0.37
CA ARG A 453 3.74 10.74 1.59
C ARG A 453 5.08 10.07 1.28
N HIS A 454 6.14 10.85 1.39
CA HIS A 454 7.50 10.41 1.10
C HIS A 454 8.01 9.39 2.12
N ALA A 455 8.95 8.55 1.68
CA ALA A 455 9.77 7.67 2.50
C ALA A 455 11.25 7.92 2.20
N PHE A 456 12.13 7.48 3.09
CA PHE A 456 13.56 7.49 2.79
C PHE A 456 13.85 6.55 1.60
N ILE A 457 14.82 6.93 0.76
CA ILE A 457 15.26 6.15 -0.41
C ILE A 457 15.50 4.70 -0.02
N GLY A 458 14.75 3.79 -0.65
CA GLY A 458 14.90 2.35 -0.50
C GLY A 458 14.07 1.75 0.63
N THR A 459 13.35 2.56 1.41
CA THR A 459 12.55 2.12 2.56
C THR A 459 11.04 2.09 2.29
N GLY A 460 10.62 2.59 1.13
CA GLY A 460 9.23 2.68 0.69
C GLY A 460 8.85 1.65 -0.38
N ASP A 461 7.65 1.84 -0.94
CA ASP A 461 7.01 0.95 -1.91
C ASP A 461 7.55 1.13 -3.34
N ILE A 462 8.27 2.22 -3.66
CA ILE A 462 9.06 2.32 -4.90
C ILE A 462 10.28 1.43 -4.75
N GLY A 463 10.98 1.59 -3.63
CA GLY A 463 12.09 0.75 -3.22
C GLY A 463 13.40 1.02 -3.98
N LEU A 464 14.49 0.49 -3.43
CA LEU A 464 15.85 0.88 -3.81
C LEU A 464 16.13 0.57 -5.28
N LYS A 465 15.74 -0.61 -5.76
CA LYS A 465 16.02 -1.05 -7.13
C LYS A 465 15.45 -0.08 -8.17
N LYS A 466 14.17 0.26 -8.07
CA LYS A 466 13.51 1.16 -9.03
C LYS A 466 14.08 2.57 -8.95
N LEU A 467 14.38 3.06 -7.74
CA LEU A 467 15.03 4.35 -7.56
C LEU A 467 16.46 4.35 -8.15
N THR A 468 17.21 3.25 -8.06
CA THR A 468 18.50 3.13 -8.76
C THR A 468 18.35 3.33 -10.27
N GLU A 469 17.34 2.73 -10.89
CA GLU A 469 17.10 2.89 -12.33
C GLU A 469 16.74 4.35 -12.69
N VAL A 470 15.99 5.07 -11.83
CA VAL A 470 15.75 6.51 -11.98
C VAL A 470 17.06 7.30 -11.85
N ALA A 471 17.90 6.99 -10.86
CA ALA A 471 19.16 7.68 -10.62
C ALA A 471 20.13 7.53 -11.81
N GLU A 472 20.21 6.33 -12.38
CA GLU A 472 20.99 6.04 -13.58
C GLU A 472 20.48 6.83 -14.80
N LEU A 473 19.15 6.88 -14.99
CA LEU A 473 18.53 7.67 -16.05
C LEU A 473 18.87 9.16 -15.90
N CYS A 474 18.61 9.74 -14.73
CA CYS A 474 18.88 11.15 -14.46
C CYS A 474 20.37 11.48 -14.61
N THR A 475 21.27 10.61 -14.15
CA THR A 475 22.72 10.76 -14.32
C THR A 475 23.11 10.78 -15.80
N LYS A 476 22.58 9.84 -16.60
CA LYS A 476 22.82 9.77 -18.05
C LYS A 476 22.41 11.05 -18.77
N TYR A 477 21.26 11.63 -18.39
CA TYR A 477 20.73 12.85 -19.01
C TYR A 477 21.15 14.14 -18.30
N LYS A 478 21.97 14.06 -17.25
CA LYS A 478 22.43 15.18 -16.42
C LYS A 478 21.27 16.00 -15.82
N VAL A 479 20.19 15.31 -15.45
CA VAL A 479 19.07 15.90 -14.73
C VAL A 479 19.42 15.90 -13.24
N PRO A 480 19.49 17.08 -12.58
CA PRO A 480 19.76 17.16 -11.15
C PRO A 480 18.62 16.51 -10.35
N MET A 481 18.97 15.91 -9.23
CA MET A 481 18.06 15.23 -8.32
C MET A 481 18.16 15.82 -6.93
N VAL A 482 17.03 16.02 -6.25
CA VAL A 482 16.96 16.55 -4.89
C VAL A 482 16.01 15.71 -4.05
N ILE A 483 16.41 15.32 -2.84
CA ILE A 483 15.56 14.63 -1.85
C ILE A 483 14.79 15.66 -1.03
N GLU A 484 13.55 15.37 -0.67
CA GLU A 484 12.67 16.25 0.12
C GLU A 484 12.32 15.72 1.52
#